data_AF-A0A345BEZ5-F1
#
_entry.id   AF-A0A345BEZ5-F1
#
_cell.length_a   1.000
_cell.length_b   1.000
_cell.length_c   1.000
_cell.angle_alpha   90.00
_cell.angle_beta   90.00
_cell.angle_gamma   90.00
#
_symmetry.space_group_name_H-M   'P 1'
#
loop_
_entity.id
_entity.type
_entity.pdbx_description
1 polymer ?
#
loop_
_entity_poly.entity_id
_entity_poly.type
_entity_poly.pdbx_seq_one_letter_code
_entity_poly.pdbx_strand_id
1 'polypeptide(L)'
;MIRFTNIAVRLTIGSQPTIYASGYYPAAANMVRMVICLLVVGTLVAQCERAYRQRDMALSIIDHTLVSRDPDDAVRAALSNLKDLVQSRRVDFHTAYFFRLDYSFLVSVVSVMVTYTIILIQSLPK
;
A
#
# COMPACT_ATOMS: atom_id res chain seq x y z
N MET A 1 -2.76 -10.77 8.90
CA MET A 1 -1.95 -11.24 7.76
C MET A 1 -1.18 -12.53 8.08
N ILE A 2 -0.37 -12.58 9.13
CA ILE A 2 0.50 -13.75 9.44
C ILE A 2 -0.28 -15.08 9.49
N ARG A 3 -1.49 -15.12 10.07
CA ARG A 3 -2.32 -16.35 10.08
C ARG A 3 -2.77 -16.80 8.70
N PHE A 4 -3.09 -15.88 7.79
CA PHE A 4 -3.48 -16.23 6.42
C PHE A 4 -2.30 -16.72 5.60
N THR A 5 -1.14 -16.07 5.74
CA THR A 5 0.11 -16.52 5.13
C THR A 5 0.52 -17.90 5.66
N ASN A 6 0.36 -18.14 6.96
CA ASN A 6 0.72 -19.41 7.59
C ASN A 6 -0.26 -20.55 7.22
N ILE A 7 -1.55 -20.25 7.03
CA ILE A 7 -2.53 -21.20 6.49
C ILE A 7 -2.23 -21.53 5.03
N ALA A 8 -1.88 -20.52 4.21
CA ALA A 8 -1.45 -20.74 2.84
C ALA A 8 -0.21 -21.65 2.81
N VAL A 9 0.82 -21.33 3.59
CA VAL A 9 2.06 -22.12 3.68
C VAL A 9 1.79 -23.57 4.16
N ARG A 10 0.88 -23.78 5.11
CA ARG A 10 0.54 -25.13 5.60
C ARG A 10 -0.20 -25.98 4.58
N LEU A 11 -1.09 -25.38 3.78
CA LEU A 11 -1.77 -26.06 2.68
C LEU A 11 -0.81 -26.37 1.53
N THR A 12 0.17 -25.49 1.26
CA THR A 12 1.16 -25.70 0.18
C THR A 12 2.23 -26.74 0.51
N ILE A 13 2.58 -26.90 1.79
CA ILE A 13 3.49 -27.97 2.25
C ILE A 13 2.79 -29.35 2.30
N GLY A 14 1.48 -29.40 2.00
CA GLY A 14 0.69 -30.64 2.11
C GLY A 14 0.46 -31.10 3.55
N SER A 15 0.81 -30.26 4.55
CA SER A 15 0.68 -30.59 5.97
C SER A 15 -0.78 -30.65 6.46
N GLN A 16 -1.73 -30.23 5.62
CA GLN A 16 -3.15 -30.34 5.89
C GLN A 16 -3.79 -31.23 4.82
N PRO A 17 -4.19 -32.48 5.14
CA PRO A 17 -4.85 -33.34 4.18
C PRO A 17 -6.23 -32.76 3.85
N THR A 18 -6.38 -32.25 2.63
CA THR A 18 -7.70 -31.85 2.12
C THR A 18 -8.49 -33.12 1.83
N ILE A 19 -9.61 -33.30 2.55
CA ILE A 19 -10.51 -34.47 2.47
C ILE A 19 -11.14 -34.65 1.07
N TYR A 20 -11.01 -33.65 0.17
CA TYR A 20 -11.55 -33.68 -1.17
C TYR A 20 -10.50 -34.05 -2.22
N ALA A 21 -10.80 -35.10 -2.99
CA ALA A 21 -9.95 -35.72 -4.01
C ALA A 21 -9.61 -34.84 -5.24
N SER A 22 -9.94 -33.54 -5.24
CA SER A 22 -9.48 -32.61 -6.27
C SER A 22 -8.91 -31.33 -5.64
N GLY A 23 -7.58 -31.27 -5.55
CA GLY A 23 -6.83 -30.12 -5.04
C GLY A 23 -7.00 -28.82 -5.86
N TYR A 24 -7.72 -28.87 -7.00
CA TYR A 24 -7.98 -27.74 -7.89
C TYR A 24 -8.87 -26.66 -7.28
N TYR A 25 -9.97 -27.04 -6.63
CA TYR A 25 -10.89 -26.08 -6.00
C TYR A 25 -10.25 -25.25 -4.88
N PRO A 26 -9.55 -25.84 -3.90
CA PRO A 26 -8.89 -25.06 -2.86
C PRO A 26 -7.74 -24.21 -3.42
N ALA A 27 -7.02 -24.68 -4.44
CA ALA A 27 -5.98 -23.89 -5.10
C ALA A 27 -6.54 -22.64 -5.81
N ALA A 28 -7.61 -22.80 -6.61
CA ALA A 28 -8.26 -21.70 -7.30
C ALA A 28 -8.85 -20.67 -6.32
N ALA A 29 -9.50 -21.13 -5.25
CA ALA A 29 -10.06 -20.25 -4.22
C ALA A 29 -8.98 -19.42 -3.52
N ASN A 30 -7.80 -19.98 -3.28
CA ASN A 30 -6.68 -19.28 -2.67
C ASN A 30 -6.06 -18.24 -3.63
N MET A 31 -5.93 -18.56 -4.93
CA MET A 31 -5.46 -17.58 -5.92
C MET A 31 -6.39 -16.37 -6.00
N VAL A 32 -7.71 -16.58 -6.05
CA VAL A 32 -8.69 -15.48 -6.08
C VAL A 32 -8.57 -14.61 -4.82
N ARG A 33 -8.39 -15.22 -3.64
CA ARG A 33 -8.15 -14.47 -2.40
C ARG A 33 -6.86 -13.65 -2.43
N MET A 34 -5.78 -14.17 -3.01
CA MET A 34 -4.52 -13.41 -3.17
C MET A 34 -4.71 -12.21 -4.09
N VAL A 35 -5.42 -12.38 -5.20
CA VAL A 35 -5.74 -11.28 -6.13
C VAL A 35 -6.58 -10.20 -5.46
N ILE A 36 -7.63 -10.59 -4.72
CA ILE A 36 -8.45 -9.64 -3.95
C ILE A 36 -7.60 -8.89 -2.93
N CYS A 37 -6.70 -9.58 -2.23
CA CYS A 37 -5.80 -8.95 -1.27
C CYS A 37 -4.89 -7.92 -1.93
N LEU A 38 -4.31 -8.24 -3.10
CA LEU A 38 -3.50 -7.32 -3.88
C LEU A 38 -4.30 -6.09 -4.35
N LEU A 39 -5.55 -6.28 -4.79
CA LEU A 39 -6.43 -5.17 -5.18
C LEU A 39 -6.75 -4.25 -4.00
N VAL A 40 -7.03 -4.80 -2.82
CA VAL A 40 -7.30 -3.99 -1.62
C VAL A 40 -6.06 -3.20 -1.20
N VAL A 41 -4.89 -3.83 -1.19
CA VAL A 41 -3.63 -3.13 -0.86
C VAL A 41 -3.30 -2.08 -1.93
N GLY A 42 -3.50 -2.39 -3.20
CA GLY A 42 -3.27 -1.45 -4.31
C GLY A 42 -4.18 -0.22 -4.24
N THR A 43 -5.47 -0.42 -4.00
CA THR A 43 -6.43 0.69 -3.84
C THR A 43 -6.13 1.54 -2.61
N LEU A 44 -5.73 0.91 -1.50
CA LEU A 44 -5.31 1.61 -0.29
C LEU A 44 -4.10 2.51 -0.56
N VAL A 45 -3.03 1.96 -1.16
CA VAL A 45 -1.82 2.72 -1.51
C VAL A 45 -2.15 3.87 -2.46
N ALA A 46 -2.98 3.63 -3.48
CA ALA A 46 -3.37 4.67 -4.44
C ALA A 46 -4.12 5.83 -3.76
N GLN A 47 -4.99 5.55 -2.78
CA GLN A 47 -5.69 6.60 -2.03
C GLN A 47 -4.76 7.35 -1.09
N CYS A 48 -3.86 6.66 -0.39
CA CYS A 48 -2.82 7.28 0.44
C CYS A 48 -1.94 8.23 -0.39
N GLU A 49 -1.51 7.78 -1.57
CA GLU A 49 -0.66 8.58 -2.45
C GLU A 49 -1.39 9.82 -2.99
N ARG A 50 -2.68 9.70 -3.35
CA ARG A 50 -3.48 10.86 -3.75
C ARG A 50 -3.54 11.91 -2.64
N ALA A 51 -3.68 11.50 -1.40
CA ALA A 51 -3.67 12.42 -0.25
C ALA A 51 -2.29 13.10 -0.09
N TYR A 52 -1.20 12.35 -0.29
CA TYR A 52 0.15 12.94 -0.28
C TYR A 52 0.35 13.97 -1.40
N ARG A 53 -0.06 13.64 -2.63
CA ARG A 53 0.05 14.56 -3.78
C ARG A 53 -0.81 15.81 -3.62
N GLN A 54 -2.03 15.67 -3.08
CA GLN A 54 -2.91 16.81 -2.82
C GLN A 54 -2.26 17.80 -1.85
N ARG A 55 -1.59 17.29 -0.82
CA ARG A 55 -0.84 18.11 0.11
C ARG A 55 0.33 18.83 -0.55
N ASP A 56 1.12 18.14 -1.35
CA ASP A 56 2.26 18.74 -2.04
C ASP A 56 1.81 19.80 -3.04
N MET A 57 0.69 19.58 -3.74
CA MET A 57 0.05 20.60 -4.57
C MET A 57 -0.38 21.82 -3.75
N ALA A 58 -1.02 21.62 -2.59
CA ALA A 58 -1.42 22.73 -1.73
C ALA A 58 -0.21 23.57 -1.27
N LEU A 59 0.88 22.92 -0.87
CA LEU A 59 2.13 23.60 -0.51
C LEU A 59 2.75 24.32 -1.71
N SER A 60 2.76 23.71 -2.89
CA SER A 60 3.27 24.32 -4.12
C SER A 60 2.48 25.57 -4.51
N ILE A 61 1.16 25.59 -4.34
CA ILE A 61 0.31 26.75 -4.63
C ILE A 61 0.60 27.88 -3.63
N ILE A 62 0.75 27.55 -2.34
CA ILE A 62 1.11 28.51 -1.30
C ILE A 62 2.46 29.15 -1.61
N ASP A 63 3.48 28.35 -1.95
CA ASP A 63 4.81 28.86 -2.30
C ASP A 63 4.78 29.72 -3.55
N HIS A 64 4.05 29.29 -4.59
CA HIS A 64 3.92 30.07 -5.82
C HIS A 64 3.23 31.41 -5.56
N THR A 65 2.22 31.45 -4.69
CA THR A 65 1.51 32.69 -4.34
C THR A 65 2.38 33.64 -3.52
N LEU A 66 3.22 33.10 -2.63
CA LEU A 66 4.17 33.86 -1.81
C LEU A 66 5.30 34.49 -2.63
N VAL A 67 5.80 33.79 -3.65
CA VAL A 67 6.96 34.22 -4.46
C VAL A 67 6.53 35.05 -5.67
N SER A 68 5.45 34.67 -6.36
CA SER A 68 5.07 35.27 -7.66
C SER A 68 4.31 36.58 -7.51
N ARG A 69 3.55 36.74 -6.41
CA ARG A 69 2.54 37.79 -6.30
C ARG A 69 2.86 38.90 -5.29
N ASP A 70 4.02 38.81 -4.63
CA ASP A 70 4.49 39.71 -3.56
C ASP A 70 3.34 40.27 -2.69
N PRO A 71 2.58 39.38 -2.04
CA PRO A 71 1.31 39.74 -1.43
C PRO A 71 1.53 40.64 -0.20
N ASP A 72 0.50 41.43 0.10
CA ASP A 72 0.44 42.35 1.25
C ASP A 72 0.85 41.64 2.57
N ASP A 73 1.47 42.38 3.49
CA ASP A 73 2.15 41.78 4.67
C ASP A 73 1.21 40.92 5.53
N ALA A 74 -0.08 41.31 5.62
CA ALA A 74 -1.10 40.53 6.32
C ALA A 74 -1.39 39.18 5.63
N VAL A 75 -1.41 39.15 4.29
CA VAL A 75 -1.65 37.93 3.50
C VAL A 75 -0.42 37.03 3.53
N ARG A 76 0.78 37.62 3.47
CA ARG A 76 2.05 36.91 3.65
C ARG A 76 2.10 36.22 5.03
N ALA A 77 1.75 36.93 6.09
CA ALA A 77 1.69 36.36 7.43
C ALA A 77 0.67 35.21 7.52
N ALA A 78 -0.54 35.38 6.97
CA ALA A 78 -1.57 34.34 6.95
C ALA A 78 -1.15 33.09 6.14
N LEU A 79 -0.56 33.27 4.96
CA LEU A 79 -0.06 32.15 4.15
C LEU A 79 1.11 31.42 4.81
N SER A 80 2.01 32.15 5.48
CA SER A 80 3.12 31.53 6.22
C SER A 80 2.62 30.67 7.38
N ASN A 81 1.64 31.15 8.14
CA ASN A 81 0.99 30.38 9.20
C ASN A 81 0.28 29.15 8.64
N LEU A 82 -0.43 29.28 7.52
CA LEU A 82 -1.06 28.15 6.85
C LEU A 82 -0.03 27.11 6.40
N LYS A 83 1.11 27.54 5.83
CA LYS A 83 2.22 26.66 5.46
C LYS A 83 2.75 25.90 6.67
N ASP A 84 3.00 26.59 7.79
CA ASP A 84 3.47 25.98 9.04
C ASP A 84 2.44 25.01 9.63
N LEU A 85 1.15 25.32 9.58
CA LEU A 85 0.07 24.43 9.99
C LEU A 85 0.01 23.15 9.12
N VAL A 86 0.16 23.29 7.80
CA VAL A 86 0.16 22.16 6.85
C VAL A 86 1.46 21.33 6.95
N GLN A 87 2.57 21.95 7.35
CA GLN A 87 3.83 21.25 7.59
C GLN A 87 3.87 20.57 8.96
N SER A 88 3.33 21.18 10.00
CA SER A 88 3.31 20.61 11.36
C SER A 88 2.35 19.42 11.49
N ARG A 89 1.21 19.42 10.79
CA ARG A 89 0.29 18.28 10.72
C ARG A 89 0.46 17.47 9.43
N ARG A 90 1.65 16.91 9.18
CA ARG A 90 1.81 15.96 8.06
C ARG A 90 0.92 14.74 8.32
N VAL A 91 -0.11 14.56 7.49
CA VAL A 91 -0.90 13.33 7.48
C VAL A 91 -0.08 12.27 6.75
N ASP A 92 0.68 11.49 7.51
CA ASP A 92 1.46 10.38 7.00
C ASP A 92 0.80 9.06 7.41
N PHE A 93 0.29 8.31 6.42
CA PHE A 93 -0.32 7.01 6.65
C PHE A 93 0.78 5.96 6.85
N HIS A 94 0.93 5.55 8.10
CA HIS A 94 1.85 4.48 8.49
C HIS A 94 1.08 3.20 8.75
N THR A 95 1.59 2.08 8.25
CA THR A 95 1.09 0.76 8.62
C THR A 95 1.74 0.38 9.95
N ALA A 96 0.98 0.49 11.05
CA ALA A 96 1.42 0.14 12.40
C ALA A 96 2.76 0.80 12.83
N TYR A 97 3.03 2.04 12.39
CA TYR A 97 4.28 2.78 12.65
C TYR A 97 5.58 2.17 12.08
N PHE A 98 5.52 1.05 11.36
CA PHE A 98 6.73 0.40 10.80
C PHE A 98 7.07 0.87 9.39
N PHE A 99 6.06 1.09 8.54
CA PHE A 99 6.28 1.43 7.12
C PHE A 99 5.31 2.52 6.66
N ARG A 100 5.80 3.50 5.91
CA ARG A 100 4.94 4.41 5.13
C ARG A 100 4.29 3.64 3.98
N LEU A 101 3.01 3.90 3.75
CA LEU A 101 2.27 3.37 2.60
C LEU A 101 2.66 4.12 1.33
N ASP A 102 3.78 3.72 0.73
CA ASP A 102 4.29 4.26 -0.53
C ASP A 102 4.34 3.19 -1.64
N TYR A 103 4.52 3.59 -2.90
CA TYR A 103 4.65 2.63 -4.02
C TYR A 103 5.77 1.61 -3.82
N SER A 104 6.88 1.99 -3.18
CA SER A 104 7.96 1.06 -2.87
C SER A 104 7.49 -0.11 -2.00
N PHE A 105 6.56 0.14 -1.07
CA PHE A 105 5.95 -0.91 -0.26
C PHE A 105 5.05 -1.82 -1.12
N LEU A 106 4.23 -1.23 -2.00
CA LEU A 106 3.40 -2.01 -2.94
C LEU A 106 4.25 -2.93 -3.83
N VAL A 107 5.33 -2.40 -4.40
CA VAL A 107 6.26 -3.16 -5.25
C VAL A 107 6.89 -4.30 -4.46
N SER A 108 7.28 -4.07 -3.20
CA SER A 108 7.80 -5.12 -2.33
C SER A 108 6.78 -6.23 -2.07
N VAL A 109 5.53 -5.88 -1.75
CA VAL A 109 4.44 -6.87 -1.53
C VAL A 109 4.17 -7.68 -2.79
N VAL A 110 4.10 -7.03 -3.96
CA VAL A 110 3.91 -7.70 -5.25
C VAL A 110 5.08 -8.63 -5.55
N SER A 111 6.32 -8.19 -5.32
CA SER A 111 7.52 -9.02 -5.53
C SER A 111 7.47 -10.30 -4.69
N VAL A 112 7.18 -10.19 -3.39
CA VAL A 112 7.05 -11.35 -2.50
C VAL A 112 5.95 -12.30 -3.00
N MET A 113 4.80 -11.77 -3.40
CA MET A 113 3.69 -12.57 -3.95
C MET A 113 4.10 -13.34 -5.21
N VAL A 114 4.79 -12.68 -6.15
CA VAL A 114 5.29 -13.31 -7.38
C VAL A 114 6.31 -14.41 -7.04
N THR A 115 7.27 -14.15 -6.16
CA THR A 115 8.28 -15.14 -5.75
C THR A 115 7.63 -16.36 -5.13
N TYR A 116 6.69 -16.19 -4.20
CA TYR A 116 5.97 -17.31 -3.58
C TYR A 116 5.14 -18.09 -4.60
N THR A 117 4.54 -17.41 -5.58
CA THR A 117 3.76 -18.07 -6.64
C THR A 117 4.67 -18.92 -7.56
N ILE A 118 5.87 -18.45 -7.89
CA ILE A 118 6.84 -19.22 -8.67
C ILE A 118 7.31 -20.46 -7.89
N ILE A 119 7.66 -20.29 -6.61
CA ILE A 119 8.05 -21.40 -5.74
C ILE A 119 6.93 -22.44 -5.67
N LEU A 120 5.68 -22.00 -5.54
CA LEU A 120 4.51 -22.88 -5.54
C LEU A 120 4.44 -23.73 -6.81
N ILE A 121 4.51 -23.09 -7.99
CA ILE A 121 4.42 -23.77 -9.28
C ILE A 121 5.56 -24.79 -9.44
N GLN A 122 6.76 -24.46 -8.99
CA GLN A 122 7.91 -25.37 -9.03
C GLN A 122 7.82 -26.53 -8.03
N SER A 123 7.14 -26.33 -6.90
CA SER A 123 6.97 -27.34 -5.84
C SER A 123 5.85 -28.36 -6.11
N LEU A 124 4.99 -28.11 -7.10
CA LEU A 124 3.96 -29.07 -7.51
C LEU A 124 4.61 -30.27 -8.21
N PRO A 125 4.49 -31.49 -7.69
CA PRO A 125 4.98 -32.69 -8.35
C PRO A 125 4.25 -32.88 -9.69
N LYS A 126 4.99 -33.27 -10.72
CA LYS A 126 4.45 -33.59 -12.06
C LYS A 126 3.41 -34.71 -12.00
#